data_AF-A0A8K0UKS2-F1
#
_entry.id   AF-A0A8K0UKS2-F1
#
_cell.length_a   1.000
_cell.length_b   1.000
_cell.length_c   1.000
_cell.angle_alpha   90.00
_cell.angle_beta   90.00
_cell.angle_gamma   90.00
#
_symmetry.space_group_name_H-M   'P 1'
#
loop_
_entity.id
_entity.type
_entity.pdbx_description
1 polymer ?
#
loop_
_entity_poly.entity_id
_entity_poly.type
_entity_poly.pdbx_seq_one_letter_code
_entity_poly.pdbx_strand_id
1 'polypeptide(L)'
;MITQHSSILCSIPTTILELIALETALLDPLGPPADLIPLLQTCQYINHVLSFKRSRHLYALIFRNMFDYRAANRRFGPRACYSSNLAVQLKTYCRTLKHIRRADMDAESLDLDLWNAFFMMSENDGRNAIQLQWAGLKDFVDRLVRERLWHDRATSHNWPQESTKNALALWLMWFTTDQVPDHFMLLDSPSYGVRNGEIFVGFSRLASSFPPADFEFPPTEAEFPRPVYNYPDL
;
A
#
# COMPACT_ATOMS: atom_id res chain seq x y z
N MET A 1 -44.98 10.28 -12.81
CA MET A 1 -45.51 9.05 -12.19
C MET A 1 -44.64 8.74 -10.98
N ILE A 2 -45.22 8.77 -9.78
CA ILE A 2 -44.52 8.41 -8.54
C ILE A 2 -44.63 6.89 -8.42
N THR A 3 -43.52 6.18 -8.60
CA THR A 3 -43.45 4.74 -8.37
C THR A 3 -43.61 4.48 -6.87
N GLN A 4 -44.81 4.07 -6.47
CA GLN A 4 -45.11 3.70 -5.09
C GLN A 4 -44.42 2.36 -4.82
N HIS A 5 -43.20 2.41 -4.26
CA HIS A 5 -42.49 1.20 -3.87
C HIS A 5 -43.24 0.54 -2.70
N SER A 6 -43.62 -0.72 -2.87
CA SER A 6 -44.39 -1.50 -1.89
C SER A 6 -43.60 -1.82 -0.61
N SER A 7 -42.26 -1.79 -0.69
CA SER A 7 -41.37 -2.11 0.43
C SER A 7 -41.11 -0.87 1.28
N ILE A 8 -41.31 -1.01 2.60
CA ILE A 8 -41.02 0.03 3.60
C ILE A 8 -39.56 0.51 3.47
N LEU A 9 -38.61 -0.40 3.23
CA LEU A 9 -37.20 -0.05 3.03
C LEU A 9 -36.96 0.91 1.86
N CYS A 10 -37.74 0.81 0.79
CA CYS A 10 -37.61 1.70 -0.37
C CYS A 10 -38.30 3.06 -0.17
N SER A 11 -39.08 3.22 0.91
CA SER A 11 -39.73 4.49 1.26
C SER A 11 -38.88 5.36 2.20
N ILE A 12 -37.80 4.81 2.74
CA ILE A 12 -36.89 5.48 3.65
C ILE A 12 -36.01 6.49 2.88
N PRO A 13 -35.69 7.66 3.45
CA PRO A 13 -34.78 8.62 2.82
C PRO A 13 -33.40 8.02 2.51
N THR A 14 -32.82 8.40 1.37
CA THR A 14 -31.49 7.94 0.91
C THR A 14 -30.40 8.09 1.97
N THR A 15 -30.39 9.19 2.72
CA THR A 15 -29.40 9.41 3.78
C THR A 15 -29.44 8.34 4.86
N ILE A 16 -30.63 7.86 5.22
CA ILE A 16 -30.79 6.78 6.20
C ILE A 16 -30.35 5.44 5.59
N LEU A 17 -30.64 5.20 4.31
CA LEU A 17 -30.12 4.02 3.61
C LEU A 17 -28.59 4.01 3.55
N GLU A 18 -27.96 5.16 3.34
CA GLU A 18 -26.48 5.29 3.38
C GLU A 18 -25.93 5.01 4.77
N LEU A 19 -26.60 5.47 5.84
CA LEU A 19 -26.20 5.16 7.21
C LEU A 19 -26.34 3.66 7.51
N ILE A 20 -27.45 3.03 7.13
CA ILE A 20 -27.63 1.58 7.27
C ILE A 20 -26.52 0.84 6.52
N ALA A 21 -26.21 1.27 5.30
CA ALA A 21 -25.16 0.68 4.49
C ALA A 21 -23.75 0.87 5.09
N LEU A 22 -23.49 2.02 5.71
CA LEU A 22 -22.25 2.28 6.43
C LEU A 22 -22.11 1.33 7.61
N GLU A 23 -23.12 1.26 8.49
CA GLU A 23 -23.09 0.37 9.65
C GLU A 23 -22.99 -1.10 9.23
N THR A 24 -23.70 -1.49 8.15
CA THR A 24 -23.60 -2.85 7.59
C THR A 24 -22.18 -3.15 7.11
N ALA A 25 -21.53 -2.21 6.43
CA ALA A 25 -20.16 -2.37 5.96
C ALA A 25 -19.13 -2.43 7.10
N LEU A 26 -19.48 -1.98 8.30
CA LEU A 26 -18.61 -1.92 9.47
C LEU A 26 -18.87 -3.05 10.48
N LEU A 27 -19.77 -3.99 10.18
CA LEU A 27 -20.02 -5.17 11.03
C LEU A 27 -18.75 -6.01 11.22
N ASP A 28 -18.05 -6.29 10.13
CA ASP A 28 -16.68 -6.80 10.13
C ASP A 28 -15.78 -5.83 9.35
N PRO A 29 -15.08 -4.91 10.04
CA PRO A 29 -14.29 -3.87 9.39
C PRO A 29 -12.96 -4.42 8.82
N LEU A 30 -12.64 -5.71 9.01
CA LEU A 30 -11.40 -6.30 8.53
C LEU A 30 -11.55 -6.82 7.10
N GLY A 31 -10.65 -6.36 6.24
CA GLY A 31 -10.67 -6.69 4.83
C GLY A 31 -11.77 -5.93 4.06
N PRO A 32 -12.27 -6.49 2.96
CA PRO A 32 -13.32 -5.89 2.14
C PRO A 32 -14.70 -5.93 2.83
N PRO A 33 -15.56 -4.90 2.67
CA PRO A 33 -16.88 -4.85 3.30
C PRO A 33 -17.85 -5.86 2.64
N ALA A 34 -17.77 -7.13 3.07
CA ALA A 34 -18.51 -8.24 2.46
C ALA A 34 -20.01 -8.17 2.76
N ASP A 35 -20.39 -7.73 3.96
CA ASP A 35 -21.78 -7.65 4.43
C ASP A 35 -22.60 -6.60 3.67
N LEU A 36 -21.94 -5.67 3.00
CA LEU A 36 -22.60 -4.71 2.12
C LEU A 36 -23.17 -5.38 0.86
N ILE A 37 -22.60 -6.51 0.42
CA ILE A 37 -23.01 -7.19 -0.81
C ILE A 37 -24.46 -7.72 -0.71
N PRO A 38 -24.85 -8.48 0.34
CA PRO A 38 -26.25 -8.88 0.54
C PRO A 38 -27.23 -7.70 0.51
N LEU A 39 -26.91 -6.58 1.18
CA LEU A 39 -27.76 -5.39 1.19
C LEU A 39 -27.97 -4.84 -0.23
N LEU A 40 -26.89 -4.72 -1.00
CA LEU A 40 -26.92 -4.26 -2.39
C LEU A 40 -27.65 -5.24 -3.33
N GLN A 41 -27.83 -6.50 -2.93
CA GLN A 41 -28.54 -7.52 -3.71
C GLN A 41 -30.02 -7.65 -3.36
N THR A 42 -30.52 -6.94 -2.35
CA THR A 42 -31.93 -7.01 -1.92
C THR A 42 -32.90 -6.52 -3.00
N CYS A 43 -32.63 -5.36 -3.64
CA CYS A 43 -33.46 -4.84 -4.71
C CYS A 43 -32.72 -3.84 -5.63
N GLN A 44 -33.26 -3.63 -6.83
CA GLN A 44 -32.69 -2.73 -7.84
C GLN A 44 -32.63 -1.27 -7.37
N TYR A 45 -33.62 -0.81 -6.60
CA TYR A 45 -33.66 0.56 -6.07
C TYR A 45 -32.50 0.82 -5.10
N ILE A 46 -32.33 -0.05 -4.10
CA ILE A 46 -31.24 0.03 -3.11
C ILE A 46 -29.89 -0.06 -3.81
N ASN A 47 -29.73 -1.03 -4.71
CA ASN A 47 -28.51 -1.17 -5.51
C ASN A 47 -28.19 0.13 -6.27
N HIS A 48 -29.20 0.69 -6.95
CA HIS A 48 -29.04 1.89 -7.77
C HIS A 48 -28.62 3.11 -6.94
N VAL A 49 -29.28 3.33 -5.80
CA VAL A 49 -29.04 4.47 -4.91
C VAL A 49 -27.68 4.35 -4.19
N LEU A 50 -27.34 3.16 -3.69
CA LEU A 50 -26.11 2.90 -2.93
C LEU A 50 -24.93 2.46 -3.81
N SER A 51 -25.11 2.39 -5.13
CA SER A 51 -24.05 1.97 -6.04
C SER A 51 -22.80 2.83 -5.90
N PHE A 52 -21.63 2.22 -6.09
CA PHE A 52 -20.34 2.90 -6.07
C PHE A 52 -20.26 4.15 -6.97
N LYS A 53 -20.94 4.10 -8.12
CA LYS A 53 -20.96 5.23 -9.06
C LYS A 53 -21.78 6.41 -8.53
N ARG A 54 -22.89 6.12 -7.83
CA ARG A 54 -23.86 7.13 -7.41
C ARG A 54 -23.56 7.70 -6.03
N SER A 55 -23.20 6.86 -5.06
CA SER A 55 -22.91 7.29 -3.69
C SER A 55 -21.43 7.16 -3.34
N ARG A 56 -20.55 7.94 -4.01
CA ARG A 56 -19.13 7.96 -3.65
C ARG A 56 -18.88 8.40 -2.20
N HIS A 57 -19.78 9.21 -1.66
CA HIS A 57 -19.67 9.68 -0.28
C HIS A 57 -19.75 8.54 0.73
N LEU A 58 -20.68 7.59 0.56
CA LEU A 58 -20.79 6.39 1.39
C LEU A 58 -19.46 5.62 1.44
N TYR A 59 -18.88 5.30 0.28
CA TYR A 59 -17.62 4.55 0.22
C TYR A 59 -16.43 5.33 0.79
N ALA A 60 -16.46 6.66 0.73
CA ALA A 60 -15.48 7.49 1.42
C ALA A 60 -15.63 7.41 2.94
N LEU A 61 -16.85 7.37 3.46
CA LEU A 61 -17.11 7.17 4.90
C LEU A 61 -16.66 5.78 5.35
N ILE A 62 -16.93 4.74 4.56
CA ILE A 62 -16.44 3.39 4.80
C ILE A 62 -14.90 3.41 4.86
N PHE A 63 -14.24 4.02 3.88
CA PHE A 63 -12.77 4.15 3.89
C PHE A 63 -12.24 4.82 5.15
N ARG A 64 -12.82 5.95 5.55
CA ARG A 64 -12.39 6.70 6.74
C ARG A 64 -12.55 5.92 8.04
N ASN A 65 -13.43 4.92 8.07
CA ASN A 65 -13.63 4.05 9.23
C ASN A 65 -12.71 2.82 9.20
N MET A 66 -12.39 2.30 8.02
CA MET A 66 -11.58 1.08 7.87
C MET A 66 -10.08 1.30 7.70
N PHE A 67 -9.66 2.46 7.18
CA PHE A 67 -8.28 2.77 6.79
C PHE A 67 -7.82 4.14 7.32
N ASP A 68 -6.51 4.31 7.39
CA ASP A 68 -5.89 5.58 7.76
C ASP A 68 -5.85 6.52 6.55
N TYR A 69 -6.56 7.65 6.66
CA TYR A 69 -6.60 8.68 5.62
C TYR A 69 -5.90 9.98 6.04
N ARG A 70 -5.66 10.16 7.34
CA ARG A 70 -5.08 11.39 7.89
C ARG A 70 -3.60 11.52 7.51
N ALA A 71 -2.86 10.41 7.46
CA ALA A 71 -1.49 10.40 6.97
C ALA A 71 -1.38 10.93 5.53
N ALA A 72 -2.24 10.45 4.62
CA ALA A 72 -2.31 10.96 3.25
C ALA A 72 -2.65 12.46 3.22
N ASN A 73 -3.56 12.94 4.08
CA ASN A 73 -3.86 14.38 4.19
C ASN A 73 -2.63 15.22 4.55
N ARG A 74 -1.80 14.74 5.49
CA ARG A 74 -0.58 15.45 5.93
C ARG A 74 0.45 15.56 4.80
N ARG A 75 0.52 14.56 3.91
CA ARG A 75 1.51 14.48 2.83
C ARG A 75 1.07 15.17 1.54
N PHE A 76 -0.18 14.97 1.14
CA PHE A 76 -0.71 15.40 -0.17
C PHE A 76 -1.77 16.50 -0.06
N GLY A 77 -2.10 16.91 1.16
CA GLY A 77 -3.09 17.94 1.44
C GLY A 77 -4.56 17.48 1.32
N PRO A 78 -5.51 18.42 1.41
CA PRO A 78 -6.94 18.12 1.51
C PRO A 78 -7.53 17.38 0.30
N ARG A 79 -6.90 17.52 -0.87
CA ARG A 79 -7.34 16.86 -2.11
C ARG A 79 -7.28 15.34 -2.01
N ALA A 80 -6.32 14.78 -1.28
CA ALA A 80 -6.27 13.34 -1.04
C ALA A 80 -7.50 12.83 -0.29
N CYS A 81 -8.17 13.68 0.48
CA CYS A 81 -9.31 13.33 1.33
C CYS A 81 -10.68 13.54 0.66
N TYR A 82 -10.70 13.93 -0.62
CA TYR A 82 -11.95 14.09 -1.37
C TYR A 82 -12.69 12.76 -1.44
N SER A 83 -14.02 12.81 -1.29
CA SER A 83 -14.86 11.61 -1.25
C SER A 83 -14.66 10.71 -2.47
N SER A 84 -14.43 11.29 -3.65
CA SER A 84 -14.12 10.53 -4.86
C SER A 84 -12.82 9.73 -4.76
N ASN A 85 -11.79 10.33 -4.18
CA ASN A 85 -10.45 9.73 -4.08
C ASN A 85 -10.45 8.62 -3.03
N LEU A 86 -11.03 8.88 -1.85
CA LEU A 86 -11.15 7.88 -0.78
C LEU A 86 -12.01 6.68 -1.22
N ALA A 87 -13.10 6.92 -1.96
CA ALA A 87 -13.91 5.83 -2.51
C ALA A 87 -13.12 4.95 -3.48
N VAL A 88 -12.33 5.55 -4.39
CA VAL A 88 -11.47 4.79 -5.31
C VAL A 88 -10.38 4.05 -4.54
N GLN A 89 -9.76 4.69 -3.56
CA GLN A 89 -8.72 4.09 -2.72
C GLN A 89 -9.26 2.90 -1.92
N LEU A 90 -10.48 2.95 -1.39
CA LEU A 90 -11.15 1.81 -0.77
C LEU A 90 -11.16 0.59 -1.69
N LYS A 91 -11.59 0.78 -2.94
CA LYS A 91 -11.64 -0.31 -3.92
C LYS A 91 -10.24 -0.85 -4.22
N THR A 92 -9.26 0.04 -4.39
CA THR A 92 -7.87 -0.33 -4.65
C THR A 92 -7.31 -1.16 -3.49
N TYR A 93 -7.39 -0.68 -2.25
CA TYR A 93 -6.86 -1.36 -1.08
C TYR A 93 -7.57 -2.69 -0.83
N CYS A 94 -8.91 -2.75 -0.94
CA CYS A 94 -9.63 -4.01 -0.82
C CYS A 94 -9.20 -5.05 -1.87
N ARG A 95 -8.85 -4.64 -3.09
CA ARG A 95 -8.34 -5.56 -4.13
C ARG A 95 -6.94 -6.05 -3.77
N THR A 96 -6.05 -5.15 -3.38
CA THR A 96 -4.70 -5.48 -2.94
C THR A 96 -4.70 -6.44 -1.74
N LEU A 97 -5.52 -6.18 -0.72
CA LEU A 97 -5.66 -7.09 0.42
C LEU A 97 -6.13 -8.49 -0.01
N LYS A 98 -7.09 -8.59 -0.95
CA LYS A 98 -7.54 -9.87 -1.49
C LYS A 98 -6.43 -10.59 -2.27
N HIS A 99 -5.62 -9.87 -3.03
CA HIS A 99 -4.53 -10.45 -3.81
C HIS A 99 -3.41 -10.97 -2.90
N ILE A 100 -2.98 -10.17 -1.93
CA ILE A 100 -2.00 -10.57 -0.91
C ILE A 100 -2.50 -11.80 -0.15
N ARG A 101 -3.77 -11.82 0.27
CA ARG A 101 -4.36 -12.94 1.00
C ARG A 101 -4.47 -14.23 0.17
N ARG A 102 -4.66 -14.14 -1.14
CA ARG A 102 -4.57 -15.28 -2.06
C ARG A 102 -3.14 -15.74 -2.30
N ALA A 103 -2.18 -14.84 -2.04
CA ALA A 103 -0.76 -15.04 -2.19
C ALA A 103 -0.33 -15.52 -3.58
N ASP A 104 -0.93 -14.92 -4.61
CA ASP A 104 -0.57 -15.11 -6.00
C ASP A 104 0.61 -14.19 -6.35
N MET A 105 1.81 -14.77 -6.45
CA MET A 105 3.04 -14.05 -6.77
C MET A 105 3.28 -13.89 -8.27
N ASP A 106 2.49 -14.56 -9.12
CA ASP A 106 2.60 -14.48 -10.58
C ASP A 106 1.56 -13.55 -11.21
N ALA A 107 0.71 -12.93 -10.38
CA ALA A 107 -0.26 -11.95 -10.83
C ALA A 107 0.43 -10.78 -11.54
N GLU A 108 -0.10 -10.40 -12.71
CA GLU A 108 0.31 -9.20 -13.44
C GLU A 108 0.18 -7.92 -12.58
N SER A 109 -0.72 -7.95 -11.58
CA SER A 109 -0.94 -6.84 -10.65
C SER A 109 0.07 -6.76 -9.50
N LEU A 110 1.04 -7.69 -9.38
CA LEU A 110 1.94 -7.76 -8.24
C LEU A 110 2.66 -6.44 -7.95
N ASP A 111 3.16 -5.75 -8.98
CA ASP A 111 3.81 -4.44 -8.84
C ASP A 111 2.90 -3.41 -8.15
N LEU A 112 1.65 -3.34 -8.61
CA LEU A 112 0.65 -2.42 -8.08
C LEU A 112 0.27 -2.81 -6.64
N ASP A 113 0.16 -4.10 -6.35
CA ASP A 113 -0.18 -4.60 -5.03
C ASP A 113 0.94 -4.32 -4.01
N LEU A 114 2.21 -4.47 -4.41
CA LEU A 114 3.37 -4.10 -3.59
C LEU A 114 3.43 -2.60 -3.33
N TRP A 115 3.19 -1.76 -4.35
CA TRP A 115 3.10 -0.30 -4.16
C TRP A 115 1.97 0.08 -3.19
N ASN A 116 0.78 -0.49 -3.36
CA ASN A 116 -0.35 -0.21 -2.48
C ASN A 116 -0.06 -0.64 -1.04
N ALA A 117 0.51 -1.83 -0.83
CA ALA A 117 0.94 -2.28 0.50
C ALA A 117 2.00 -1.34 1.10
N PHE A 118 2.95 -0.87 0.28
CA PHE A 118 3.99 0.05 0.73
C PHE A 118 3.40 1.39 1.18
N PHE A 119 2.45 1.94 0.42
CA PHE A 119 1.73 3.16 0.84
C PHE A 119 0.92 2.92 2.10
N MET A 120 0.20 1.81 2.19
CA MET A 120 -0.58 1.45 3.38
C MET A 120 0.29 1.37 4.64
N MET A 121 1.48 0.75 4.57
CA MET A 121 2.43 0.70 5.69
C MET A 121 3.04 2.08 5.98
N SER A 122 3.44 2.82 4.94
CA SER A 122 4.06 4.13 5.08
C SER A 122 3.09 5.19 5.62
N GLU A 123 1.79 5.02 5.41
CA GLU A 123 0.70 5.91 5.83
C GLU A 123 -0.11 5.33 6.99
N ASN A 124 0.47 4.40 7.74
CA ASN A 124 -0.19 3.75 8.84
C ASN A 124 -0.21 4.63 10.10
N ASP A 125 -1.41 4.95 10.58
CA ASP A 125 -1.67 5.51 11.93
C ASP A 125 -2.31 4.43 12.85
N GLY A 126 -2.43 3.18 12.37
CA GLY A 126 -2.81 1.99 13.14
C GLY A 126 -3.79 1.08 12.41
N ARG A 127 -4.74 1.63 11.64
CA ARG A 127 -5.78 0.85 10.97
C ARG A 127 -5.24 0.09 9.76
N ASN A 128 -4.34 0.71 8.98
CA ASN A 128 -3.77 0.07 7.81
C ASN A 128 -2.96 -1.18 8.17
N ALA A 129 -2.25 -1.18 9.30
CA ALA A 129 -1.49 -2.33 9.77
C ALA A 129 -2.40 -3.53 10.07
N ILE A 130 -3.53 -3.32 10.73
CA ILE A 130 -4.48 -4.40 11.05
C ILE A 130 -5.09 -4.98 9.77
N GLN A 131 -5.37 -4.13 8.77
CA GLN A 131 -5.85 -4.57 7.45
C GLN A 131 -4.81 -5.45 6.73
N LEU A 132 -3.55 -5.03 6.73
CA LEU A 132 -2.45 -5.79 6.12
C LEU A 132 -2.13 -7.07 6.87
N GLN A 133 -2.27 -7.07 8.19
CA GLN A 133 -2.17 -8.28 9.02
C GLN A 133 -3.29 -9.26 8.65
N TRP A 134 -4.54 -8.79 8.53
CA TRP A 134 -5.65 -9.61 8.04
C TRP A 134 -5.35 -10.19 6.65
N ALA A 135 -4.69 -9.44 5.77
CA ALA A 135 -4.30 -9.96 4.46
C ALA A 135 -3.14 -10.96 4.50
N GLY A 136 -2.44 -11.12 5.62
CA GLY A 136 -1.26 -11.98 5.71
C GLY A 136 -0.02 -11.39 5.03
N LEU A 137 0.12 -10.05 5.05
CA LEU A 137 1.23 -9.37 4.37
C LEU A 137 2.60 -9.93 4.79
N LYS A 138 2.83 -10.17 6.09
CA LYS A 138 4.11 -10.67 6.61
C LYS A 138 4.53 -11.99 5.95
N ASP A 139 3.65 -12.98 5.95
CA ASP A 139 3.93 -14.29 5.36
C ASP A 139 4.05 -14.21 3.83
N PHE A 140 3.28 -13.32 3.20
CA PHE A 140 3.37 -13.05 1.78
C PHE A 140 4.75 -12.50 1.38
N VAL A 141 5.25 -11.48 2.08
CA VAL A 141 6.54 -10.86 1.75
C VAL A 141 7.73 -11.71 2.15
N ASP A 142 7.64 -12.47 3.26
CA ASP A 142 8.67 -13.43 3.64
C ASP A 142 8.88 -14.48 2.54
N ARG A 143 7.78 -15.03 2.03
CA ARG A 143 7.83 -15.96 0.90
C ARG A 143 8.32 -15.30 -0.38
N LEU A 144 7.83 -14.11 -0.72
CA LEU A 144 8.26 -13.39 -1.91
C LEU A 144 9.78 -13.13 -1.90
N VAL A 145 10.33 -12.72 -0.76
CA VAL A 145 11.77 -12.51 -0.60
C VAL A 145 12.54 -13.82 -0.67
N ARG A 146 12.11 -14.87 0.02
CA ARG A 146 12.81 -16.16 0.03
C ARG A 146 12.82 -16.85 -1.32
N GLU A 147 11.69 -16.80 -2.02
CA GLU A 147 11.53 -17.50 -3.29
C GLU A 147 12.06 -16.65 -4.45
N ARG A 148 11.72 -15.35 -4.52
CA ARG A 148 11.94 -14.54 -5.74
C ARG A 148 13.14 -13.61 -5.71
N LEU A 149 13.60 -13.15 -4.55
CA LEU A 149 14.70 -12.17 -4.49
C LEU A 149 15.97 -12.69 -5.18
N TRP A 150 16.18 -14.01 -5.14
CA TRP A 150 17.37 -14.68 -5.68
C TRP A 150 17.19 -15.22 -7.10
N HIS A 151 16.03 -15.02 -7.73
CA HIS A 151 15.85 -15.38 -9.14
C HIS A 151 16.82 -14.56 -10.00
N ASP A 152 17.39 -15.20 -11.02
CA ASP A 152 18.33 -14.62 -11.97
C ASP A 152 19.62 -14.02 -11.40
N ARG A 153 19.99 -14.34 -10.14
CA ARG A 153 21.25 -13.86 -9.52
C ARG A 153 22.51 -14.18 -10.34
N ALA A 154 22.48 -15.24 -11.13
CA ALA A 154 23.59 -15.60 -12.03
C ALA A 154 23.92 -14.49 -13.04
N THR A 155 22.91 -13.70 -13.44
CA THR A 155 23.06 -12.54 -14.33
C THR A 155 23.48 -11.26 -13.60
N SER A 156 23.34 -11.24 -12.27
CA SER A 156 23.57 -10.08 -11.40
C SER A 156 24.74 -10.30 -10.44
N HIS A 157 25.82 -10.95 -10.90
CA HIS A 157 27.02 -11.22 -10.08
C HIS A 157 26.72 -11.93 -8.74
N ASN A 158 25.74 -12.84 -8.72
CA ASN A 158 25.21 -13.54 -7.55
C ASN A 158 24.49 -12.66 -6.51
N TRP A 159 24.21 -11.40 -6.84
CA TRP A 159 23.35 -10.51 -6.06
C TRP A 159 21.91 -10.52 -6.58
N PRO A 160 20.92 -10.18 -5.73
CA PRO A 160 19.57 -9.90 -6.18
C PRO A 160 19.57 -8.83 -7.28
N GLN A 161 18.77 -9.03 -8.33
CA GLN A 161 18.61 -8.02 -9.37
C GLN A 161 18.00 -6.75 -8.76
N GLU A 162 18.57 -5.59 -9.09
CA GLU A 162 17.97 -4.32 -8.70
C GLU A 162 16.70 -4.08 -9.52
N SER A 163 15.55 -4.14 -8.87
CA SER A 163 14.24 -3.90 -9.49
C SER A 163 13.28 -3.29 -8.47
N THR A 164 12.27 -2.56 -8.96
CA THR A 164 11.21 -1.98 -8.13
C THR A 164 10.51 -3.05 -7.28
N LYS A 165 10.26 -4.23 -7.84
CA LYS A 165 9.67 -5.38 -7.13
C LYS A 165 10.50 -5.80 -5.93
N ASN A 166 11.80 -6.02 -6.16
CA ASN A 166 12.73 -6.46 -5.12
C ASN A 166 12.90 -5.40 -4.04
N ALA A 167 13.01 -4.13 -4.44
CA ALA A 167 13.08 -3.01 -3.51
C ALA A 167 11.82 -2.93 -2.63
N LEU A 168 10.62 -2.98 -3.21
CA LEU A 168 9.36 -2.94 -2.45
C LEU A 168 9.20 -4.16 -1.54
N ALA A 169 9.56 -5.36 -2.01
CA ALA A 169 9.52 -6.57 -1.19
C ALA A 169 10.41 -6.45 0.04
N LEU A 170 11.63 -5.92 -0.11
CA LEU A 170 12.56 -5.68 1.00
C LEU A 170 12.05 -4.61 1.96
N TRP A 171 11.51 -3.50 1.45
CA TRP A 171 10.90 -2.46 2.29
C TRP A 171 9.73 -3.00 3.11
N LEU A 172 8.84 -3.77 2.49
CA LEU A 172 7.70 -4.38 3.17
C LEU A 172 8.13 -5.45 4.17
N MET A 173 9.16 -6.24 3.84
CA MET A 173 9.77 -7.18 4.78
C MET A 173 10.34 -6.45 6.00
N TRP A 174 11.04 -5.33 5.80
CA TRP A 174 11.53 -4.50 6.90
C TRP A 174 10.39 -3.98 7.77
N PHE A 175 9.33 -3.43 7.17
CA PHE A 175 8.17 -2.93 7.91
C PHE A 175 7.40 -4.01 8.68
N THR A 176 7.53 -5.29 8.30
CA THR A 176 6.83 -6.44 8.92
C THR A 176 7.75 -7.30 9.79
N THR A 177 9.04 -6.96 9.85
CA THR A 177 9.97 -7.57 10.78
C THR A 177 9.69 -6.98 12.16
N ASP A 178 9.08 -7.78 13.03
CA ASP A 178 8.96 -7.40 14.43
C ASP A 178 10.38 -7.15 14.96
N GLN A 179 10.62 -6.00 15.60
CA GLN A 179 11.79 -5.90 16.47
C GLN A 179 11.59 -6.99 17.51
N VAL A 180 12.49 -7.96 17.51
CA VAL A 180 12.54 -9.05 18.47
C VAL A 180 12.27 -8.43 19.84
N PRO A 181 11.17 -8.78 20.54
CA PRO A 181 10.95 -8.27 21.89
C PRO A 181 12.20 -8.64 22.68
N ASP A 182 12.79 -7.70 23.43
CA ASP A 182 14.04 -7.90 24.18
C ASP A 182 14.03 -9.20 25.02
N HIS A 183 12.85 -9.73 25.34
CA HIS A 183 12.65 -10.99 26.03
C HIS A 183 13.03 -12.26 25.23
N PHE A 184 13.01 -12.24 23.90
CA PHE A 184 13.35 -13.40 23.06
C PHE A 184 14.87 -13.58 22.86
N MET A 185 15.71 -12.64 23.36
CA MET A 185 17.16 -12.85 23.46
C MET A 185 17.57 -13.95 24.47
N LEU A 186 16.63 -14.54 25.21
CA LEU A 186 16.92 -15.58 26.21
C LEU A 186 16.55 -17.00 25.79
N LEU A 187 15.89 -17.20 24.63
CA LEU A 187 15.56 -18.53 24.14
C LEU A 187 16.03 -18.67 22.69
N ASP A 188 17.24 -19.20 22.56
CA ASP A 188 17.88 -19.54 21.30
C ASP A 188 16.97 -20.34 20.36
N SER A 189 16.68 -19.74 19.20
CA SER A 189 16.34 -20.45 17.97
C SER A 189 17.16 -19.81 16.84
N PRO A 190 18.31 -20.39 16.46
CA PRO A 190 19.32 -19.74 15.60
C PRO A 190 18.87 -19.45 14.16
N SER A 191 17.75 -20.02 13.73
CA SER A 191 17.40 -20.12 12.31
C SER A 191 16.79 -18.84 11.71
N TYR A 192 16.13 -18.01 12.52
CA TYR A 192 15.39 -16.83 12.04
C TYR A 192 16.20 -15.52 12.12
N GLY A 193 16.96 -15.31 13.18
CA GLY A 193 17.73 -14.06 13.38
C GLY A 193 18.94 -13.92 12.46
N VAL A 194 19.61 -15.02 12.13
CA VAL A 194 20.87 -14.99 11.36
C VAL A 194 20.64 -14.65 9.88
N ARG A 195 19.56 -15.15 9.27
CA ARG A 195 19.32 -14.96 7.82
C ARG A 195 18.74 -13.60 7.45
N ASN A 196 17.91 -13.00 8.31
CA ASN A 196 17.49 -11.62 8.12
C ASN A 196 18.68 -10.68 8.34
N GLY A 197 19.55 -10.99 9.31
CA GLY A 197 20.82 -10.30 9.52
C GLY A 197 21.71 -10.27 8.27
N GLU A 198 21.80 -11.33 7.48
CA GLU A 198 22.63 -11.36 6.26
C GLU A 198 22.09 -10.48 5.12
N ILE A 199 20.76 -10.48 4.90
CA ILE A 199 20.11 -9.61 3.91
C ILE A 199 20.28 -8.13 4.32
N PHE A 200 20.09 -7.83 5.61
CA PHE A 200 20.22 -6.46 6.12
C PHE A 200 21.67 -6.00 6.22
N VAL A 201 22.62 -6.84 6.67
CA VAL A 201 24.05 -6.50 6.72
C VAL A 201 24.59 -6.21 5.32
N GLY A 202 24.10 -6.87 4.27
CA GLY A 202 24.41 -6.52 2.89
C GLY A 202 24.01 -5.09 2.51
N PHE A 203 22.82 -4.64 2.95
CA PHE A 203 22.29 -3.30 2.65
C PHE A 203 22.77 -2.20 3.62
N SER A 204 22.93 -2.49 4.91
CA SER A 204 23.52 -1.58 5.90
C SER A 204 25.00 -1.32 5.61
N ARG A 205 25.71 -2.33 5.09
CA ARG A 205 27.07 -2.13 4.57
C ARG A 205 27.08 -1.24 3.34
N LEU A 206 26.06 -1.20 2.48
CA LEU A 206 26.03 -0.22 1.38
C LEU A 206 25.87 1.23 1.87
N ALA A 207 25.12 1.47 2.95
CA ALA A 207 25.03 2.80 3.56
C ALA A 207 26.33 3.23 4.30
N SER A 208 27.14 2.27 4.73
CA SER A 208 28.41 2.51 5.46
C SER A 208 29.67 2.21 4.64
N SER A 209 29.52 1.69 3.41
CA SER A 209 30.60 1.45 2.44
C SER A 209 30.60 2.48 1.31
N PHE A 210 29.85 3.58 1.46
CA PHE A 210 30.30 4.81 0.84
C PHE A 210 31.65 5.14 1.47
N PRO A 211 32.76 5.16 0.71
CA PRO A 211 34.01 5.67 1.24
C PRO A 211 33.77 7.09 1.76
N PRO A 212 34.39 7.51 2.88
CA PRO A 212 34.34 8.90 3.30
C PRO A 212 34.79 9.77 2.12
N ALA A 213 33.91 10.68 1.71
CA ALA A 213 34.05 11.63 0.61
C ALA A 213 35.46 11.80 0.02
N ASP A 214 35.71 11.16 -1.12
CA ASP A 214 36.48 11.74 -2.22
C ASP A 214 35.51 12.16 -3.34
N PHE A 215 34.31 12.59 -2.97
CA PHE A 215 33.46 13.34 -3.88
C PHE A 215 33.99 14.78 -3.89
N GLU A 216 34.95 15.05 -4.76
CA GLU A 216 35.21 16.41 -5.18
C GLU A 216 33.90 16.95 -5.77
N PHE A 217 33.29 17.92 -5.06
CA PHE A 217 32.34 18.81 -5.69
C PHE A 217 32.97 19.36 -6.98
N PRO A 218 32.22 19.54 -8.08
CA PRO A 218 32.78 20.22 -9.24
C PRO A 218 33.38 21.57 -8.79
N PRO A 219 34.59 21.92 -9.25
CA PRO A 219 35.31 23.08 -8.74
C PRO A 219 34.45 24.33 -8.93
N THR A 220 34.41 25.14 -7.88
CA THR A 220 33.79 26.46 -7.83
C THR A 220 34.31 27.32 -8.99
N GLU A 221 33.46 27.58 -10.01
CA GLU A 221 33.51 28.62 -11.06
C GLU A 221 34.86 29.03 -11.75
N ALA A 222 36.00 28.41 -11.50
CA ALA A 222 37.31 28.94 -11.91
C ALA A 222 38.02 28.19 -13.05
N GLU A 223 37.58 27.00 -13.49
CA GLU A 223 38.37 26.17 -14.42
C GLU A 223 37.61 25.56 -15.62
N PHE A 224 36.59 26.24 -16.13
CA PHE A 224 36.13 25.96 -17.49
C PHE A 224 36.72 26.99 -18.47
N PRO A 225 37.57 26.61 -19.43
CA PRO A 225 37.90 27.51 -20.53
C PRO A 225 36.59 27.80 -21.28
N ARG A 226 36.18 29.07 -21.28
CA ARG A 226 34.97 29.48 -22.01
C ARG A 226 35.16 29.17 -23.49
N PRO A 227 34.19 28.55 -24.17
CA PRO A 227 34.25 28.43 -25.62
C PRO A 227 34.27 29.83 -26.23
N VAL A 228 35.33 30.15 -26.97
CA VAL A 228 35.40 31.34 -27.81
C VAL A 228 34.47 31.11 -28.99
N TYR A 229 33.28 31.70 -28.93
CA TYR A 229 32.40 31.79 -30.10
C TYR A 229 32.87 32.98 -30.94
N ASN A 230 33.52 32.70 -32.07
CA ASN A 230 33.69 33.68 -33.15
C ASN A 230 32.32 33.95 -33.77
N TYR A 231 31.74 35.10 -33.48
CA TYR A 231 30.68 35.67 -34.30
C TYR A 231 31.31 36.64 -35.31
N PRO A 232 31.02 36.52 -36.61
CA PRO A 232 31.43 37.51 -37.60
C PRO A 232 30.69 38.83 -37.38
N ASP A 233 31.42 39.92 -37.59
CA ASP A 233 31.06 41.31 -37.27
C ASP A 233 29.74 41.80 -37.88
N LEU A 234 28.92 42.45 -37.04
CA LEU A 234 27.94 43.47 -37.41
C LEU A 234 27.91 44.56 -36.33
#